data_AF-A0A2I6QLG8-F1
#
_entry.id   AF-A0A2I6QLG8-F1
#
_cell.length_a   1.000
_cell.length_b   1.000
_cell.length_c   1.000
_cell.angle_alpha   90.00
_cell.angle_beta   90.00
_cell.angle_gamma   90.00
#
_symmetry.space_group_name_H-M   'P 1'
#
loop_
_entity.id
_entity.type
_entity.pdbx_description
1 polymer ?
#
loop_
_entity_poly.entity_id
_entity_poly.type
_entity_poly.pdbx_seq_one_letter_code
_entity_poly.pdbx_strand_id
1 'polypeptide(L)' 'MTTWRVVIEKDPETGEYGVWCPELPGCISAGDTEEQAMENIKQAITLYLEPTPIEITADRAIRQVAV' A
#
# COMPACT_ATOMS: atom_id res chain seq x y z
N MET A 1 -8.18 14.83 3.38
CA MET A 1 -7.31 13.69 3.74
C MET A 1 -8.05 12.44 3.36
N THR A 2 -7.49 11.63 2.46
CA THR A 2 -8.09 10.35 2.06
C THR A 2 -7.75 9.31 3.12
N THR A 3 -8.76 8.59 3.60
CA THR A 3 -8.59 7.52 4.58
C THR A 3 -8.76 6.18 3.89
N TRP A 4 -7.91 5.22 4.23
CA TRP A 4 -7.93 3.86 3.66
C TRP A 4 -8.26 2.86 4.76
N ARG A 5 -8.96 1.79 4.40
CA ARG A 5 -9.17 0.67 5.31
C ARG A 5 -7.98 -0.27 5.21
N VAL A 6 -7.58 -0.82 6.34
CA VAL A 6 -6.54 -1.85 6.40
C VAL A 6 -7.03 -3.01 7.25
N VAL A 7 -6.57 -4.20 6.90
CA VAL A 7 -6.73 -5.40 7.70
C VAL A 7 -5.40 -5.65 8.38
N ILE A 8 -5.43 -5.86 9.69
CA ILE A 8 -4.24 -6.15 10.50
C ILE A 8 -4.45 -7.47 11.22
N GLU A 9 -3.43 -8.32 11.18
CA GLU A 9 -3.45 -9.67 11.70
C GLU A 9 -2.15 -9.93 12.46
N LYS A 10 -2.26 -10.55 13.63
CA LYS A 10 -1.09 -10.97 14.40
C LYS A 10 -0.74 -12.41 14.05
N ASP A 11 0.51 -12.64 13.68
CA ASP A 11 1.04 -13.97 13.43
C ASP A 11 1.15 -14.74 14.76
N PRO A 12 0.51 -15.92 14.90
CA PRO A 12 0.52 -16.68 16.14
C PRO A 12 1.84 -17.42 16.40
N GLU A 13 2.68 -17.63 15.37
CA GLU A 13 3.96 -18.32 15.48
C GLU A 13 5.10 -17.36 15.80
N THR A 14 5.18 -16.22 15.11
CA THR A 14 6.24 -15.21 15.29
C THR A 14 5.85 -14.13 16.29
N GLY A 15 4.55 -13.87 16.46
CA GLY A 15 4.04 -12.76 17.27
C GLY A 15 4.09 -11.40 16.58
N GLU A 16 4.55 -11.33 15.34
CA GLU A 16 4.61 -10.11 14.51
C GLU A 16 3.23 -9.73 13.96
N TYR A 17 3.10 -8.53 13.41
CA TYR A 17 1.87 -8.00 12.82
C TYR A 17 2.03 -7.86 11.30
N GLY A 18 1.16 -8.51 10.54
CA GLY A 18 0.96 -8.28 9.12
C GLY A 18 -0.20 -7.31 8.88
N VAL A 19 -0.09 -6.44 7.88
CA VAL A 19 -1.12 -5.44 7.56
C VAL A 19 -1.22 -5.19 6.06
N TRP A 20 -2.44 -5.03 5.54
CA TRP A 20 -2.68 -4.84 4.10
C TRP A 20 -3.93 -4.00 3.81
N CYS A 21 -3.95 -3.33 2.65
CA CYS A 21 -5.06 -2.47 2.22
C CYS A 21 -5.92 -3.18 1.15
N PRO A 22 -7.19 -3.52 1.41
CA PRO A 22 -8.05 -4.18 0.42
C PRO A 22 -8.31 -3.35 -0.85
N GLU A 23 -8.30 -2.03 -0.74
CA GLU A 23 -8.52 -1.11 -1.86
C GLU A 23 -7.29 -0.93 -2.76
N LEU A 24 -6.09 -1.31 -2.28
CA LEU A 24 -4.83 -1.16 -3.00
C LEU A 24 -4.16 -2.54 -3.12
N PRO A 25 -4.55 -3.35 -4.11
CA PRO A 25 -4.02 -4.70 -4.27
C PRO A 25 -2.49 -4.73 -4.31
N GLY A 26 -1.90 -5.56 -3.45
CA GLY A 26 -0.44 -5.68 -3.31
C GLY A 26 0.20 -4.65 -2.36
N CYS A 27 -0.56 -3.71 -1.78
CA CYS A 27 -0.08 -2.83 -0.73
C CYS A 27 -0.15 -3.53 0.63
N ILE A 28 0.99 -4.07 1.06
CA ILE A 28 1.15 -4.90 2.26
C ILE A 28 2.39 -4.40 3.02
N SER A 29 2.36 -4.52 4.35
CA SER A 29 3.49 -4.27 5.21
C SER A 29 3.43 -5.17 6.45
N ALA A 30 4.45 -5.09 7.31
CA ALA A 30 4.49 -5.76 8.60
C ALA A 30 5.24 -4.93 9.66
N GLY A 31 5.19 -5.36 10.92
CA GLY A 31 5.98 -4.80 12.03
C GLY A 31 5.93 -5.68 13.28
N ASP A 32 6.90 -5.49 14.18
CA ASP A 32 7.01 -6.25 15.43
C ASP A 32 5.90 -5.87 16.41
N THR A 33 5.36 -4.65 16.29
CA THR A 33 4.18 -4.17 17.03
C THR A 33 3.08 -3.70 16.09
N GLU A 34 1.86 -3.63 16.61
CA GLU A 34 0.70 -3.09 15.88
C GLU A 34 0.97 -1.65 15.40
N GLU A 35 1.55 -0.80 16.26
CA GLU A 35 1.90 0.58 15.92
C GLU A 35 2.93 0.65 14.80
N GLN A 36 3.94 -0.23 14.82
CA GLN A 36 4.97 -0.27 13.78
C GLN A 36 4.37 -0.72 12.44
N ALA A 37 3.53 -1.76 12.44
CA ALA A 37 2.82 -2.21 11.25
C ALA A 37 1.96 -1.08 10.67
N MET A 38 1.25 -0.33 11.53
CA MET A 38 0.41 0.80 11.13
C MET A 38 1.22 1.98 10.56
N GLU A 39 2.38 2.30 11.12
CA GLU A 39 3.27 3.32 10.55
C GLU A 39 3.84 2.86 9.20
N ASN A 40 4.24 1.60 9.09
CA ASN A 40 4.81 1.06 7.86
C ASN A 40 3.78 0.97 6.72
N ILE A 41 2.53 0.55 6.98
CA ILE A 41 1.49 0.52 5.93
C ILE A 41 1.14 1.93 5.45
N LYS A 42 1.20 2.93 6.32
CA LYS A 42 1.00 4.34 5.93
C LYS A 42 2.07 4.80 4.93
N GLN A 43 3.32 4.39 5.14
CA GLN A 43 4.42 4.65 4.20
C GLN A 43 4.22 3.86 2.90
N ALA A 44 3.84 2.58 2.98
CA ALA A 44 3.58 1.75 1.81
C ALA A 44 2.43 2.30 0.94
N ILE A 45 1.34 2.78 1.55
CA ILE A 45 0.23 3.43 0.84
C ILE A 45 0.70 4.74 0.19
N THR A 46 1.51 5.53 0.90
CA THR A 46 2.06 6.77 0.35
C THR A 46 2.87 6.47 -0.91
N LEU A 47 3.79 5.50 -0.83
CA LEU A 47 4.62 5.07 -1.95
C LEU A 47 3.79 4.48 -3.11
N TYR A 48 2.75 3.69 -2.81
CA TYR A 48 1.88 3.10 -3.82
C TYR A 48 1.17 4.16 -4.68
N LEU A 49 0.82 5.29 -4.07
CA LEU A 49 0.12 6.39 -4.73
C LEU A 49 1.06 7.36 -5.46
N GLU A 50 2.37 7.23 -5.29
CA GLU A 50 3.34 8.07 -6.00
C GLU A 50 3.34 7.76 -7.51
N PRO A 51 3.50 8.79 -8.36
CA PRO A 51 3.62 8.58 -9.80
C PRO A 51 4.86 7.75 -10.11
N THR A 52 4.70 6.77 -10.99
CA THR A 52 5.82 5.95 -11.45
C THR A 52 6.84 6.80 -12.21
N PRO A 53 8.16 6.58 -12.01
CA PRO A 53 9.20 7.23 -12.82
C PRO A 53 9.29 6.65 -14.23
N ILE A 54 8.49 5.62 -14.56
CA ILE A 54 8.47 5.02 -15.88
C ILE A 54 8.06 6.06 -16.91
N GLU A 55 8.99 6.38 -17.79
CA GLU A 55 8.75 7.25 -18.93
C GLU A 55 7.87 6.50 -19.94
N ILE A 56 6.66 6.99 -20.15
CA ILE A 56 5.76 6.40 -21.14
C ILE A 56 6.15 6.94 -22.52
N THR A 57 6.74 6.08 -23.35
CA THR A 57 7.24 6.44 -24.68
C THR A 57 6.13 6.84 -25.64
N ALA A 58 6.45 7.74 -26.58
CA ALA A 58 5.51 8.42 -27.47
C ALA A 58 4.80 7.50 -28.49
N ASP A 59 5.22 6.25 -28.64
CA ASP A 59 4.54 5.24 -29.46
C ASP A 59 3.27 4.67 -28.79
N ARG A 60 3.01 5.02 -27.53
CA ARG A 60 1.85 4.52 -26.76
C ARG A 60 0.73 5.55 -26.67
N ALA A 61 -0.50 5.11 -26.93
CA ALA A 61 -1.68 5.95 -26.76
C ALA A 61 -2.12 6.03 -25.29
N ILE A 62 -1.68 7.06 -24.57
CA ILE A 62 -2.12 7.35 -23.20
C ILE A 62 -3.51 8.00 -23.23
N ARG A 63 -4.42 7.57 -22.36
CA ARG A 63 -5.76 8.19 -22.18
C ARG A 63 -6.05 8.30 -20.69
N GLN A 64 -6.66 9.41 -20.29
CA GLN A 64 -7.21 9.57 -18.95
C GLN A 64 -8.63 9.00 -18.92
N VAL A 65 -8.93 8.21 -17.89
CA VAL A 65 -10.27 7.69 -17.63
C VAL A 65 -10.63 8.12 -16.22
N ALA A 66 -11.73 8.87 -16.09
CA ALA A 66 -12.36 9.13 -14.80
C ALA A 66 -13.44 8.08 -14.56
N VAL A 67 -13.53 7.60 -13.34
CA VAL A 67 -14.57 6.68 -12.83
C VAL A 67 -15.45 7.41 -11.83
#